data_AF-A0A6J8BL14-F1
#
_entry.id   AF-A0A6J8BL14-F1
#
_cell.length_a   1.000
_cell.length_b   1.000
_cell.length_c   1.000
_cell.angle_alpha   90.00
_cell.angle_beta   90.00
_cell.angle_gamma   90.00
#
_symmetry.space_group_name_H-M   'P 1'
#
loop_
_entity.id
_entity.type
_entity.pdbx_description
1 polymer ?
#
loop_
_entity_poly.entity_id
_entity_poly.type
_entity_poly.pdbx_seq_one_letter_code
_entity_poly.pdbx_strand_id
1 'polypeptide(L)'
;MEMSQKIALSKCIRILKKNITNLGEVMDFLLQYGCLTWDERNRIGMEKSSDEQCQHLLDVMIRRGRKCYEYFLVALTSSGNNHIAEEIKNTYEKGAEEWKLKSMEENISEKNDTINDLISRVNKLEGQLLLKSEKVEEAHEERIKTLEDIKKLKEHTGQRDSDIRALITKNEELERIIQNLNAHIDYLKKEIQLKDYAMERMENDRRKTENEHTKAMQDLRGQQQETHGVCEELMERLTSQSKDIKALTKAFQNANNKGDNYKISAPKHHQLRRENTVGSCKKDPHYLNGRMSTYAVNTPSSKNRKII
;
A
#
# COMPACT_ATOMS: atom_id res chain seq x y z
N MET A 1 55.00 -57.12 43.39
CA MET A 1 53.94 -57.98 43.95
C MET A 1 52.63 -57.22 43.92
N GLU A 2 51.54 -57.85 43.50
CA GLU A 2 50.20 -57.24 43.45
C GLU A 2 49.68 -56.93 44.87
N MET A 3 48.79 -55.96 45.02
CA MET A 3 48.30 -55.54 46.35
C MET A 3 47.56 -56.67 47.08
N SER A 4 46.80 -57.49 46.34
CA SER A 4 46.13 -58.70 46.83
C SER A 4 47.12 -59.74 47.38
N GLN A 5 48.28 -59.94 46.72
CA GLN A 5 49.33 -60.87 47.20
C GLN A 5 49.97 -60.37 48.50
N LYS A 6 50.23 -59.06 48.61
CA LYS A 6 50.75 -58.46 49.84
C LYS A 6 49.75 -58.57 50.99
N ILE A 7 48.47 -58.35 50.72
CA ILE A 7 47.38 -58.52 51.71
C ILE A 7 47.27 -59.98 52.14
N ALA A 8 47.39 -60.93 51.21
CA ALA A 8 47.35 -62.36 51.54
C ALA A 8 48.50 -62.78 52.45
N LEU A 9 49.75 -62.42 52.13
CA LEU A 9 50.90 -62.70 52.98
C LEU A 9 50.77 -62.04 54.36
N SER A 10 50.28 -60.80 54.41
CA SER A 10 50.08 -60.06 55.66
C SER A 10 48.99 -60.67 56.55
N LYS A 11 47.89 -61.16 55.96
CA LYS A 11 46.80 -61.84 56.68
C LYS A 11 47.20 -63.24 57.16
N CYS A 12 48.02 -63.96 56.39
CA CYS A 12 48.44 -65.32 56.71
C CYS A 12 49.67 -65.40 57.63
N ILE A 13 50.26 -64.27 58.04
CA ILE A 13 51.43 -64.23 58.91
C ILE A 13 51.25 -65.00 60.22
N ARG A 14 50.04 -64.94 60.80
CA ARG A 14 49.70 -65.64 62.05
C ARG A 14 49.67 -67.16 61.87
N ILE A 15 49.32 -67.62 60.66
CA ILE A 15 49.21 -69.04 60.31
C ILE A 15 50.61 -69.58 60.03
N LEU A 16 51.43 -68.81 59.31
CA LEU A 16 52.83 -69.11 59.04
C LEU A 16 53.63 -69.27 60.33
N LYS A 17 53.55 -68.31 61.26
CA LYS A 17 54.25 -68.38 62.55
C LYS A 17 53.90 -69.64 63.36
N LYS A 18 52.63 -70.03 63.36
CA LYS A 18 52.16 -71.14 64.20
C LYS A 18 52.38 -72.53 63.62
N ASN A 19 52.38 -72.66 62.29
CA ASN A 19 52.23 -73.96 61.64
C ASN A 19 53.38 -74.32 60.69
N ILE A 20 54.31 -73.40 60.42
CA ILE A 20 55.41 -73.71 59.50
C ILE A 20 56.35 -74.74 60.13
N THR A 21 56.59 -75.81 59.40
CA THR A 21 57.64 -76.78 59.70
C THR A 21 58.73 -76.65 58.63
N ASN A 22 59.98 -76.97 59.00
CA ASN A 22 61.12 -76.98 58.07
C ASN A 22 61.38 -75.63 57.37
N LEU A 23 61.30 -74.52 58.10
CA LEU A 23 61.56 -73.17 57.58
C LEU A 23 62.93 -73.06 56.86
N GLY A 24 63.94 -73.81 57.31
CA GLY A 24 65.24 -73.90 56.65
C GLY A 24 65.15 -74.38 55.20
N GLU A 25 64.37 -75.42 54.92
CA GLU A 25 64.17 -75.95 53.57
C GLU A 25 63.45 -74.94 52.67
N VAL A 26 62.46 -74.22 53.21
CA VAL A 26 61.75 -73.16 52.51
C VAL A 26 62.72 -72.02 52.13
N MET A 27 63.60 -71.61 53.05
CA MET A 27 64.60 -70.57 52.78
C MET A 27 65.66 -71.02 51.77
N ASP A 28 66.13 -72.26 51.87
CA ASP A 28 67.14 -72.80 50.96
C ASP A 28 66.56 -72.95 49.54
N PHE A 29 65.28 -73.34 49.41
CA PHE A 29 64.56 -73.31 48.14
C PHE A 29 64.45 -71.89 47.59
N LEU A 30 64.04 -70.92 48.41
CA LEU A 30 63.93 -69.52 47.96
C LEU A 30 65.29 -68.93 47.55
N LEU A 31 66.38 -69.33 48.19
CA LEU A 31 67.74 -68.97 47.82
C LEU A 31 68.11 -69.56 46.44
N GLN A 32 67.79 -70.83 46.20
CA GLN A 32 68.03 -71.51 44.92
C GLN A 32 67.33 -70.80 43.74
N TYR A 33 66.10 -70.29 43.94
CA TYR A 33 65.35 -69.56 42.92
C TYR A 33 65.61 -68.04 42.93
N GLY A 34 66.63 -67.58 43.65
CA GLY A 34 67.05 -66.16 43.69
C GLY A 34 66.01 -65.23 44.32
N CYS A 35 65.08 -65.75 45.10
CA CYS A 35 64.08 -64.98 45.84
C CYS A 35 64.65 -64.41 47.15
N LEU A 36 65.67 -65.08 47.69
CA LEU A 36 66.49 -64.62 48.81
C LEU A 36 67.95 -64.50 48.36
N THR A 37 68.64 -63.52 48.91
CA THR A 37 70.11 -63.47 48.88
C THR A 37 70.69 -64.28 50.05
N TRP A 38 71.95 -64.68 49.93
CA TRP A 38 72.64 -65.41 51.00
C TRP A 38 72.70 -64.60 52.31
N ASP A 39 72.90 -63.29 52.20
CA ASP A 39 72.87 -62.37 53.33
C ASP A 39 71.50 -62.33 54.01
N GLU A 40 70.41 -62.27 53.23
CA GLU A 40 69.05 -62.29 53.78
C GLU A 40 68.73 -63.60 54.47
N ARG A 41 69.08 -64.75 53.86
CA ARG A 41 68.90 -66.08 54.45
C ARG A 41 69.64 -66.19 55.79
N ASN A 42 70.87 -65.69 55.87
CA ASN A 42 71.64 -65.71 57.11
C ASN A 42 71.07 -64.76 58.15
N ARG A 43 70.66 -63.55 57.77
CA ARG A 43 70.01 -62.60 58.68
C ARG A 43 68.74 -63.18 59.28
N ILE A 44 67.89 -63.80 58.45
CA ILE A 44 66.69 -64.49 58.92
C ILE A 44 67.08 -65.64 59.85
N GLY A 45 68.05 -66.49 59.48
CA GLY A 45 68.47 -67.61 60.33
C GLY A 45 69.07 -67.23 61.69
N MET A 46 69.55 -66.00 61.86
CA MET A 46 70.10 -65.47 63.12
C MET A 46 69.03 -64.94 64.09
N GLU A 47 67.76 -64.87 63.67
CA GLU A 47 66.67 -64.46 64.55
C GLU A 47 66.43 -65.49 65.68
N LYS A 48 65.99 -65.01 66.84
CA LYS A 48 65.99 -65.79 68.09
C LYS A 48 64.86 -66.81 68.16
N SER A 49 63.79 -66.58 67.40
CA SER A 49 62.59 -67.41 67.40
C SER A 49 62.09 -67.70 65.99
N SER A 50 61.45 -68.86 65.79
CA SER A 50 60.80 -69.20 64.51
C SER A 50 59.80 -68.13 64.08
N ASP A 51 59.12 -67.47 65.04
CA ASP A 51 58.18 -66.39 64.78
C ASP A 51 58.84 -65.15 64.17
N GLU A 52 60.01 -64.76 64.69
CA GLU A 52 60.82 -63.65 64.17
C GLU A 52 61.42 -64.03 62.80
N GLN A 53 61.87 -65.28 62.65
CA GLN A 53 62.34 -65.80 61.36
C GLN A 53 61.24 -65.72 60.30
N CYS A 54 60.02 -66.14 60.62
CA CYS A 54 58.85 -66.05 59.74
C CYS A 54 58.46 -64.62 59.41
N GLN A 55 58.49 -63.73 60.40
CA GLN A 55 58.19 -62.31 60.20
C GLN A 55 59.19 -61.68 59.22
N HIS A 56 60.48 -61.87 59.47
CA HIS A 56 61.55 -61.30 58.65
C HIS A 56 61.52 -61.89 57.23
N LEU A 57 61.28 -63.21 57.11
CA LEU A 57 61.07 -63.85 55.81
C LEU A 57 59.91 -63.20 55.05
N LEU A 58 58.74 -63.01 55.68
CA LEU A 58 57.59 -62.40 55.03
C LEU A 58 57.82 -60.93 54.67
N ASP A 59 58.51 -60.17 55.51
CA ASP A 59 58.86 -58.77 55.22
C ASP A 59 59.79 -58.69 54.00
N VAL A 60 60.71 -59.65 53.84
CA VAL A 60 61.50 -59.78 52.60
C VAL A 60 60.58 -60.15 51.44
N MET A 61 59.73 -61.17 51.58
CA MET A 61 58.84 -61.63 50.51
C MET A 61 57.88 -60.53 50.02
N ILE A 62 57.25 -59.77 50.90
CA ILE A 62 56.30 -58.68 50.57
C ILE A 62 56.95 -57.60 49.69
N ARG A 63 58.25 -57.37 49.87
CA ARG A 63 59.03 -56.40 49.09
C ARG A 63 59.47 -56.95 47.73
N ARG A 64 59.38 -58.26 47.51
CA ARG A 64 59.85 -58.94 46.29
C ARG A 64 58.79 -58.96 45.18
N GLY A 65 59.20 -59.37 43.99
CA GLY A 65 58.35 -59.41 42.79
C GLY A 65 57.28 -60.51 42.85
N ARG A 66 56.36 -60.51 41.88
CA ARG A 66 55.31 -61.53 41.73
C ARG A 66 55.87 -62.96 41.66
N LYS A 67 56.98 -63.14 40.91
CA LYS A 67 57.65 -64.44 40.77
C LYS A 67 58.09 -65.03 42.11
N CYS A 68 58.56 -64.18 43.04
CA CYS A 68 58.97 -64.64 44.37
C CYS A 68 57.80 -65.15 45.20
N TYR A 69 56.62 -64.53 45.09
CA TYR A 69 55.40 -65.03 45.73
C TYR A 69 55.02 -66.42 45.22
N GLU A 70 55.07 -66.64 43.90
CA GLU A 70 54.79 -67.94 43.29
C GLU A 70 55.81 -69.00 43.75
N TYR A 71 57.11 -68.68 43.74
CA TYR A 71 58.14 -69.58 44.25
C TYR A 71 58.03 -69.85 45.75
N PHE A 72 57.51 -68.91 46.53
CA PHE A 72 57.24 -69.12 47.96
C PHE A 72 56.10 -70.10 48.21
N LEU A 73 55.02 -70.02 47.44
CA LEU A 73 53.95 -71.04 47.51
C LEU A 73 54.46 -72.42 47.11
N VAL A 74 55.32 -72.50 46.10
CA VAL A 74 55.96 -73.76 45.68
C VAL A 74 56.89 -74.26 46.78
N ALA A 75 57.73 -73.40 47.37
CA ALA A 75 58.62 -73.76 48.47
C ALA A 75 57.85 -74.32 49.67
N LEU A 76 56.75 -73.65 50.08
CA LEU A 76 55.88 -74.13 51.14
C LEU A 76 55.29 -75.51 50.81
N THR A 77 54.85 -75.72 49.57
CA THR A 77 54.30 -77.01 49.12
C THR A 77 55.38 -78.11 49.14
N SER A 78 56.57 -77.81 48.60
CA SER A 78 57.70 -78.76 48.52
C SER A 78 58.26 -79.15 49.88
N SER A 79 58.18 -78.26 50.88
CA SER A 79 58.61 -78.53 52.26
C SER A 79 57.51 -79.15 53.14
N GLY A 80 56.38 -79.58 52.56
CA GLY A 80 55.28 -80.24 53.28
C GLY A 80 54.27 -79.30 53.95
N ASN A 81 54.38 -77.99 53.75
CA ASN A 81 53.48 -76.97 54.29
C ASN A 81 52.27 -76.68 53.35
N ASN A 82 51.68 -77.72 52.76
CA ASN A 82 50.61 -77.61 51.75
C ASN A 82 49.39 -76.81 52.25
N HIS A 83 48.97 -77.08 53.48
CA HIS A 83 47.82 -76.41 54.11
C HIS A 83 48.04 -74.89 54.25
N ILE A 84 49.27 -74.45 54.48
CA ILE A 84 49.62 -73.02 54.55
C ILE A 84 49.62 -72.41 53.16
N ALA A 85 50.20 -73.10 52.18
CA ALA A 85 50.21 -72.64 50.79
C ALA A 85 48.78 -72.48 50.23
N GLU A 86 47.89 -73.43 50.52
CA GLU A 86 46.49 -73.40 50.13
C GLU A 86 45.71 -72.28 50.83
N GLU A 87 45.93 -72.07 52.12
CA GLU A 87 45.30 -70.98 52.87
C GLU A 87 45.75 -69.58 52.38
N ILE A 88 47.05 -69.42 52.07
CA ILE A 88 47.57 -68.18 51.47
C ILE A 88 46.94 -67.95 50.10
N LYS A 89 46.81 -69.00 49.28
CA LYS A 89 46.18 -68.93 47.96
C LYS A 89 44.70 -68.53 48.07
N ASN A 90 43.94 -69.16 48.96
CA ASN A 90 42.53 -68.84 49.20
C ASN A 90 42.35 -67.40 49.71
N THR A 91 43.24 -66.94 50.59
CA THR A 91 43.23 -65.56 51.10
C THR A 91 43.54 -64.54 50.00
N TYR A 92 44.45 -64.89 49.09
CA TYR A 92 44.75 -64.10 47.91
C TYR A 92 43.56 -64.00 46.96
N GLU A 93 42.91 -65.13 46.66
CA GLU A 93 41.76 -65.18 45.76
C GLU A 93 40.60 -64.32 46.30
N LYS A 94 40.25 -64.49 47.58
CA LYS A 94 39.24 -63.65 48.25
C LYS A 94 39.61 -62.17 48.28
N GLY A 95 40.84 -61.83 48.61
CA GLY A 95 41.30 -60.43 48.63
C GLY A 95 41.36 -59.78 47.26
N ALA A 96 41.63 -60.55 46.20
CA ALA A 96 41.61 -60.06 44.82
C ALA A 96 40.18 -59.78 44.34
N GLU A 97 39.21 -60.62 44.73
CA GLU A 97 37.79 -60.39 44.46
C GLU A 97 37.26 -59.16 45.20
N GLU A 98 37.55 -59.03 46.50
CA GLU A 98 37.18 -57.85 47.31
C GLU A 98 37.70 -56.54 46.72
N TRP A 99 38.97 -56.51 46.29
CA TRP A 99 39.56 -55.29 45.72
C TRP A 99 38.97 -54.94 44.35
N LYS A 100 38.69 -55.95 43.51
CA LYS A 100 37.98 -55.75 42.23
C LYS A 100 36.58 -55.22 42.46
N LEU A 101 35.85 -55.78 43.42
CA LEU A 101 34.51 -55.32 43.78
C LEU A 101 34.54 -53.86 44.22
N LYS A 102 35.44 -53.52 45.15
CA LYS A 102 35.59 -52.15 45.65
C LYS A 102 35.95 -51.15 44.55
N SER A 103 36.87 -51.51 43.67
CA SER A 103 37.22 -50.67 42.51
C SER A 103 36.04 -50.51 41.55
N MET A 104 35.21 -51.55 41.38
CA MET A 104 34.02 -51.47 40.55
C MET A 104 32.93 -50.59 41.19
N GLU A 105 32.74 -50.68 42.51
CA GLU A 105 31.81 -49.83 43.27
C GLU A 105 32.18 -48.35 43.17
N GLU A 106 33.47 -48.01 43.34
CA GLU A 106 33.97 -46.63 43.17
C GLU A 106 33.70 -46.11 41.74
N ASN A 107 33.99 -46.92 40.71
CA ASN A 107 33.69 -46.58 39.32
C ASN A 107 32.18 -46.42 39.04
N ILE A 108 31.33 -47.25 39.67
CA ILE A 108 29.87 -47.14 39.55
C ILE A 108 29.38 -45.86 40.20
N SER A 109 29.92 -45.51 41.38
CA SER A 109 29.58 -44.27 42.07
C SER A 109 29.90 -43.05 41.21
N GLU A 110 31.11 -42.97 40.65
CA GLU A 110 31.52 -41.84 39.79
C GLU A 110 30.65 -41.72 38.52
N LYS A 111 30.30 -42.86 37.91
CA LYS A 111 29.39 -42.88 36.77
C LYS A 111 27.98 -42.44 37.15
N ASN A 112 27.49 -42.82 38.33
CA ASN A 112 26.17 -42.38 38.80
C ASN A 112 26.12 -40.87 39.04
N ASP A 113 27.18 -40.28 39.60
CA ASP A 113 27.27 -38.82 39.76
C ASP A 113 27.22 -38.12 38.40
N THR A 114 27.95 -38.66 37.42
CA THR A 114 27.92 -38.16 36.03
C THR A 114 26.52 -38.27 35.41
N ILE A 115 25.83 -39.40 35.61
CA ILE A 115 24.46 -39.60 35.12
C ILE A 115 23.51 -38.58 35.76
N ASN A 116 23.63 -38.32 37.06
CA ASN A 116 22.78 -37.36 37.76
C ASN A 116 22.99 -35.92 37.28
N ASP A 117 24.24 -35.52 36.98
CA ASP A 117 24.52 -34.22 36.35
C ASP A 117 23.88 -34.13 34.95
N LEU A 118 24.01 -35.18 34.15
CA LEU A 118 23.40 -35.23 32.81
C LEU A 118 21.87 -35.14 32.88
N ILE A 119 21.22 -35.85 33.80
CA ILE A 119 19.77 -35.75 34.03
C ILE A 119 19.39 -34.31 34.38
N SER A 120 20.12 -33.67 35.28
CA SER A 120 19.86 -32.28 35.69
C SER A 120 19.98 -31.31 34.51
N ARG A 121 20.96 -31.52 33.62
CA ARG A 121 21.15 -30.72 32.41
C ARG A 121 20.04 -30.95 31.39
N VAL A 122 19.60 -32.19 31.18
CA VAL A 122 18.49 -32.53 30.27
C VAL A 122 17.21 -31.84 30.73
N ASN A 123 16.84 -31.98 32.01
CA ASN A 123 15.64 -31.33 32.56
C ASN A 123 15.67 -29.80 32.38
N LYS A 124 16.84 -29.18 32.56
CA LYS A 124 17.01 -27.73 32.33
C LYS A 124 16.80 -27.36 30.86
N LEU A 125 17.31 -28.17 29.93
CA LEU A 125 17.15 -27.93 28.49
C LEU A 125 15.71 -28.12 28.04
N GLU A 126 15.01 -29.14 28.56
CA GLU A 126 13.59 -29.38 28.29
C GLU A 126 12.73 -28.19 28.72
N GLY A 127 12.96 -27.64 29.92
CA GLY A 127 12.25 -26.43 30.38
C GLY A 127 12.52 -25.20 29.50
N GLN A 128 13.76 -25.02 29.04
CA GLN A 128 14.09 -23.94 28.10
C GLN A 128 13.44 -24.13 26.73
N LEU A 129 13.30 -25.37 26.27
CA LEU A 129 12.68 -25.70 25.01
C LEU A 129 11.17 -25.42 25.05
N LEU A 130 10.50 -25.77 26.15
CA LEU A 130 9.08 -25.49 26.37
C LEU A 130 8.78 -23.98 26.36
N LEU A 131 9.59 -23.18 27.09
CA LEU A 131 9.41 -21.73 27.10
C LEU A 131 9.65 -21.10 25.71
N LYS A 132 10.58 -21.66 24.93
CA LYS A 132 10.81 -21.19 23.55
C LYS A 132 9.66 -21.58 22.63
N SER A 133 9.05 -22.75 22.77
CA SER A 133 7.89 -23.13 21.97
C SER A 133 6.69 -22.22 22.24
N GLU A 134 6.42 -21.88 23.50
CA GLU A 134 5.32 -20.97 23.86
C GLU A 134 5.51 -19.58 23.23
N LYS A 135 6.73 -19.02 23.30
CA LYS A 135 7.04 -17.73 22.65
C LYS A 135 6.90 -17.76 21.13
N VAL A 136 7.21 -18.89 20.52
CA VAL A 136 7.05 -19.07 19.06
C VAL A 136 5.56 -19.11 18.71
N GLU A 137 4.74 -19.76 19.52
CA GLU A 137 3.29 -19.84 19.33
C GLU A 137 2.63 -18.47 19.48
N GLU A 138 2.97 -17.69 20.52
CA GLU A 138 2.51 -16.31 20.71
C GLU A 138 2.88 -15.42 19.50
N ALA A 139 4.12 -15.48 19.04
CA ALA A 139 4.57 -14.73 17.86
C ALA A 139 3.84 -15.16 16.58
N HIS A 140 3.46 -16.45 16.47
CA HIS A 140 2.68 -16.95 15.35
C HIS A 140 1.24 -16.41 15.36
N GLU A 141 0.59 -16.34 16.52
CA GLU A 141 -0.75 -15.77 16.65
C GLU A 141 -0.77 -14.28 16.29
N GLU A 142 0.20 -13.49 16.78
CA GLU A 142 0.35 -12.09 16.39
C GLU A 142 0.54 -11.94 14.88
N ARG A 143 1.37 -12.80 14.28
CA ARG A 143 1.60 -12.80 12.83
C ARG A 143 0.31 -13.10 12.06
N ILE A 144 -0.53 -14.03 12.52
CA ILE A 144 -1.83 -14.30 11.88
C ILE A 144 -2.72 -13.05 11.91
N LYS A 145 -2.82 -12.38 13.05
CA LYS A 145 -3.62 -11.16 13.20
C LYS A 145 -3.15 -10.04 12.25
N THR A 146 -1.83 -9.81 12.16
CA THR A 146 -1.28 -8.80 11.24
C THR A 146 -1.55 -9.12 9.77
N LEU A 147 -1.54 -10.40 9.38
CA LEU A 147 -1.85 -10.83 8.02
C LEU A 147 -3.32 -10.57 7.66
N GLU A 148 -4.24 -10.77 8.61
CA GLU A 148 -5.65 -10.43 8.41
C GLU A 148 -5.88 -8.94 8.21
N ASP A 149 -5.19 -8.09 8.98
CA ASP A 149 -5.29 -6.63 8.81
C ASP A 149 -4.70 -6.17 7.47
N ILE A 150 -3.57 -6.75 7.04
CA ILE A 150 -3.01 -6.50 5.70
C ILE A 150 -4.02 -6.90 4.60
N LYS A 151 -4.74 -8.01 4.78
CA LYS A 151 -5.77 -8.43 3.82
C LYS A 151 -6.89 -7.39 3.71
N LYS A 152 -7.44 -6.93 4.84
CA LYS A 152 -8.47 -5.88 4.87
C LYS A 152 -7.99 -4.59 4.21
N LEU A 153 -6.75 -4.18 4.47
CA LEU A 153 -6.16 -2.99 3.84
C LEU A 153 -6.03 -3.13 2.32
N LYS A 154 -5.67 -4.32 1.83
CA LYS A 154 -5.62 -4.59 0.38
C LYS A 154 -7.00 -4.49 -0.27
N GLU A 155 -8.03 -5.02 0.38
CA GLU A 155 -9.41 -4.91 -0.10
C GLU A 155 -9.87 -3.44 -0.17
N HIS A 156 -9.62 -2.65 0.87
CA HIS A 156 -9.91 -1.22 0.86
C HIS A 156 -9.14 -0.45 -0.21
N THR A 157 -7.88 -0.81 -0.44
CA THR A 157 -7.05 -0.19 -1.50
C THR A 157 -7.64 -0.51 -2.87
N GLY A 158 -8.03 -1.76 -3.12
CA GLY A 158 -8.69 -2.16 -4.36
C GLY A 158 -10.01 -1.41 -4.62
N GLN A 159 -10.80 -1.18 -3.57
CA GLN A 159 -12.02 -0.36 -3.68
C GLN A 159 -11.69 1.10 -4.04
N ARG A 160 -10.73 1.72 -3.35
CA ARG A 160 -10.30 3.09 -3.64
C ARG A 160 -9.78 3.25 -5.07
N ASP A 161 -9.01 2.28 -5.57
CA ASP A 161 -8.54 2.29 -6.95
C ASP A 161 -9.71 2.23 -7.94
N SER A 162 -10.76 1.47 -7.62
CA SER A 162 -11.99 1.44 -8.41
C SER A 162 -12.71 2.79 -8.43
N ASP A 163 -12.83 3.43 -7.27
CA ASP A 163 -13.48 4.74 -7.14
C ASP A 163 -12.69 5.83 -7.87
N ILE A 164 -11.35 5.81 -7.77
CA ILE A 164 -10.46 6.72 -8.51
C ILE A 164 -10.65 6.56 -10.02
N ARG A 165 -10.70 5.31 -10.53
CA ARG A 165 -10.97 5.07 -11.95
C ARG A 165 -12.33 5.63 -12.38
N ALA A 166 -13.37 5.45 -11.58
CA ALA A 166 -14.69 6.01 -11.87
C ALA A 166 -14.70 7.55 -11.90
N LEU A 167 -13.95 8.19 -11.01
CA LEU A 167 -13.79 9.65 -11.01
C LEU A 167 -13.00 10.14 -12.23
N ILE A 168 -11.96 9.43 -12.65
CA ILE A 168 -11.22 9.74 -13.89
C ILE A 168 -12.16 9.73 -15.09
N THR A 169 -12.98 8.68 -15.25
CA THR A 169 -13.96 8.61 -16.36
C THR A 169 -14.95 9.78 -16.33
N LYS A 170 -15.46 10.15 -15.15
CA LYS A 170 -16.36 11.31 -15.02
C LYS A 170 -15.66 12.63 -15.39
N ASN A 171 -14.39 12.80 -15.04
CA ASN A 171 -13.63 13.98 -15.43
C ASN A 171 -13.43 14.04 -16.95
N GLU A 172 -13.11 12.92 -17.60
CA GLU A 172 -13.02 12.85 -19.06
C GLU A 172 -14.35 13.22 -19.75
N GLU A 173 -15.49 12.82 -19.19
CA GLU A 173 -16.81 13.22 -19.68
C GLU A 173 -17.04 14.72 -19.53
N LEU A 174 -16.70 15.30 -18.38
CA LEU A 174 -16.79 16.74 -18.14
C LEU A 174 -15.89 17.54 -19.08
N GLU A 175 -14.68 17.08 -19.36
CA GLU A 175 -13.78 17.70 -20.33
C GLU A 175 -14.39 17.74 -21.73
N ARG A 176 -15.03 16.65 -22.18
CA ARG A 176 -15.75 16.63 -23.46
C ARG A 176 -16.91 17.62 -23.49
N ILE A 177 -17.66 17.73 -22.39
CA ILE A 177 -18.76 18.71 -22.29
C ILE A 177 -18.22 20.13 -22.39
N ILE A 178 -17.13 20.45 -21.68
CA ILE A 178 -16.49 21.77 -21.73
C ILE A 178 -16.01 22.09 -23.15
N GLN A 179 -15.38 21.14 -23.84
CA GLN A 179 -14.95 21.31 -25.24
C GLN A 179 -16.13 21.62 -26.16
N ASN A 180 -17.25 20.89 -26.02
CA ASN A 180 -18.47 21.15 -26.79
C ASN A 180 -19.07 22.53 -26.52
N LEU A 181 -19.11 22.95 -25.25
CA LEU A 181 -19.60 24.28 -24.86
C LEU A 181 -18.72 25.38 -25.44
N ASN A 182 -17.40 25.23 -25.40
CA ASN A 182 -16.48 26.19 -25.99
C ASN A 182 -16.68 26.32 -27.51
N ALA A 183 -16.86 25.20 -28.22
CA ALA A 183 -17.18 25.23 -29.64
C ALA A 183 -18.50 25.96 -29.93
N HIS A 184 -19.52 25.78 -29.09
CA HIS A 184 -20.79 26.48 -29.23
C HIS A 184 -20.66 27.99 -28.95
N ILE A 185 -19.89 28.37 -27.93
CA ILE A 185 -19.58 29.78 -27.64
C ILE A 185 -18.91 30.43 -28.85
N ASP A 186 -17.94 29.77 -29.48
CA ASP A 186 -17.26 30.31 -30.66
C ASP A 186 -18.19 30.44 -31.88
N TYR A 187 -19.12 29.50 -32.05
CA TYR A 187 -20.18 29.62 -33.05
C TYR A 187 -21.07 30.85 -32.78
N LEU A 188 -21.57 31.02 -31.55
CA LEU A 188 -22.42 32.15 -31.19
C LEU A 188 -21.71 33.49 -31.33
N LYS A 189 -20.43 33.57 -30.97
CA LYS A 189 -19.60 34.77 -31.18
C LYS A 189 -19.57 35.17 -32.66
N LYS A 190 -19.38 34.22 -33.57
CA LYS A 190 -19.41 34.48 -35.02
C LYS A 190 -20.79 34.94 -35.48
N GLU A 191 -21.86 34.32 -34.98
CA GLU A 191 -23.23 34.71 -35.33
C GLU A 191 -23.55 36.14 -34.86
N ILE A 192 -23.12 36.51 -33.65
CA ILE A 192 -23.25 37.88 -33.12
C ILE A 192 -22.49 38.87 -34.02
N GLN A 193 -21.23 38.59 -34.36
CA GLN A 193 -20.43 39.43 -35.27
C GLN A 193 -21.12 39.65 -36.62
N LEU A 194 -21.71 38.61 -37.20
CA LEU A 194 -22.46 38.71 -38.45
C LEU A 194 -23.71 39.59 -38.31
N LYS A 195 -24.43 39.48 -37.19
CA LYS A 195 -25.61 40.32 -36.90
C LYS A 195 -25.22 41.78 -36.65
N ASP A 196 -24.12 42.04 -35.96
CA ASP A 196 -23.60 43.39 -35.73
C ASP A 196 -23.24 44.06 -37.06
N TYR A 197 -22.55 43.35 -37.96
CA TYR A 197 -22.25 43.84 -39.30
C TYR A 197 -23.52 44.13 -40.12
N ALA A 198 -24.52 43.24 -40.07
CA ALA A 198 -25.79 43.47 -40.75
C ALA A 198 -26.55 44.68 -40.17
N MET A 199 -26.50 44.88 -38.85
CA MET A 199 -27.10 46.01 -38.17
C MET A 199 -26.45 47.33 -38.56
N GLU A 200 -25.11 47.39 -38.59
CA GLU A 200 -24.36 48.57 -39.02
C GLU A 200 -24.70 48.96 -40.47
N ARG A 201 -24.83 47.98 -41.36
CA ARG A 201 -25.27 48.20 -42.74
C ARG A 201 -26.69 48.79 -42.80
N MET A 202 -27.65 48.20 -42.10
CA MET A 202 -29.03 48.70 -42.07
C MET A 202 -29.13 50.10 -41.45
N GLU A 203 -28.33 50.40 -40.42
CA GLU A 203 -28.27 51.72 -39.78
C GLU A 203 -27.72 52.78 -40.74
N ASN A 204 -26.72 52.44 -41.54
CA ASN A 204 -26.20 53.33 -42.59
C ASN A 204 -27.27 53.60 -43.68
N ASP A 205 -28.00 52.56 -44.11
CA ASP A 205 -29.10 52.71 -45.07
C ASP A 205 -30.24 53.58 -44.48
N ARG A 206 -30.59 53.38 -43.20
CA ARG A 206 -31.56 54.23 -42.48
C ARG A 206 -31.12 55.69 -42.46
N ARG A 207 -29.87 55.98 -42.07
CA ARG A 207 -29.35 57.36 -42.07
C ARG A 207 -29.38 58.00 -43.46
N LYS A 208 -29.03 57.24 -44.50
CA LYS A 208 -29.10 57.72 -45.89
C LYS A 208 -30.52 58.12 -46.27
N THR A 209 -31.49 57.24 -46.03
CA THR A 209 -32.91 57.51 -46.33
C THR A 209 -33.47 58.67 -45.50
N GLU A 210 -33.07 58.82 -44.23
CA GLU A 210 -33.44 59.98 -43.41
C GLU A 210 -32.88 61.30 -43.93
N ASN A 211 -31.62 61.30 -44.39
CA ASN A 211 -31.01 62.47 -45.01
C ASN A 211 -31.71 62.85 -46.32
N GLU A 212 -32.03 61.86 -47.16
CA GLU A 212 -32.80 62.05 -48.39
C GLU A 212 -34.20 62.60 -48.10
N HIS A 213 -34.89 62.05 -47.09
CA HIS A 213 -36.19 62.55 -46.67
C HIS A 213 -36.12 63.99 -46.13
N THR A 214 -35.11 64.30 -45.30
CA THR A 214 -34.89 65.65 -44.77
C THR A 214 -34.67 66.65 -45.89
N LYS A 215 -33.87 66.30 -46.90
CA LYS A 215 -33.66 67.12 -48.09
C LYS A 215 -34.96 67.34 -48.87
N ALA A 216 -35.72 66.27 -49.14
CA ALA A 216 -37.00 66.37 -49.84
C ALA A 216 -38.01 67.27 -49.08
N MET A 217 -38.02 67.21 -47.74
CA MET A 217 -38.85 68.08 -46.91
C MET A 217 -38.41 69.56 -46.96
N GLN A 218 -37.10 69.82 -47.03
CA GLN A 218 -36.59 71.19 -47.23
C GLN A 218 -36.96 71.73 -48.62
N ASP A 219 -36.83 70.92 -49.67
CA ASP A 219 -37.21 71.29 -51.03
C ASP A 219 -38.72 71.59 -51.12
N LEU A 220 -39.56 70.73 -50.52
CA LEU A 220 -41.01 70.96 -50.41
C LEU A 220 -41.33 72.25 -49.65
N ARG A 221 -40.61 72.55 -48.57
CA ARG A 221 -40.79 73.80 -47.82
C ARG A 221 -40.40 75.02 -48.66
N GLY A 222 -39.32 74.93 -49.45
CA GLY A 222 -38.94 75.96 -50.41
C GLY A 222 -40.03 76.20 -51.45
N GLN A 223 -40.55 75.14 -52.07
CA GLN A 223 -41.68 75.22 -53.00
C GLN A 223 -42.94 75.82 -52.35
N GLN A 224 -43.23 75.48 -51.10
CA GLN A 224 -44.35 76.08 -50.35
C GLN A 224 -44.15 77.59 -50.12
N GLN A 225 -42.93 78.03 -49.82
CA GLN A 225 -42.62 79.45 -49.67
C GLN A 225 -42.73 80.20 -51.00
N GLU A 226 -42.21 79.63 -52.08
CA GLU A 226 -42.33 80.19 -53.44
C GLU A 226 -43.81 80.31 -53.87
N THR A 227 -44.59 79.23 -53.71
CA THR A 227 -46.02 79.25 -54.04
C THR A 227 -46.81 80.21 -53.17
N HIS A 228 -46.43 80.37 -51.89
CA HIS A 228 -47.02 81.39 -51.03
C HIS A 228 -46.70 82.81 -51.51
N GLY A 229 -45.44 83.09 -51.87
CA GLY A 229 -45.03 84.37 -52.46
C GLY A 229 -45.77 84.69 -53.76
N VAL A 230 -45.92 83.71 -54.67
CA VAL A 230 -46.72 83.87 -55.90
C VAL A 230 -48.19 84.15 -55.58
N CYS A 231 -48.77 83.47 -54.59
CA CYS A 231 -50.14 83.76 -54.15
C CYS A 231 -50.28 85.19 -53.60
N GLU A 232 -49.31 85.68 -52.84
CA GLU A 232 -49.30 87.07 -52.34
C GLU A 232 -49.21 88.08 -53.49
N GLU A 233 -48.30 87.88 -54.45
CA GLU A 233 -48.20 88.75 -55.65
C GLU A 233 -49.49 88.76 -56.47
N LEU A 234 -50.11 87.60 -56.66
CA LEU A 234 -51.41 87.49 -57.34
C LEU A 234 -52.50 88.23 -56.58
N MET A 235 -52.54 88.12 -55.25
CA MET A 235 -53.47 88.85 -54.41
C MET A 235 -53.24 90.36 -54.50
N GLU A 236 -52.00 90.85 -54.49
CA GLU A 236 -51.69 92.27 -54.70
C GLU A 236 -52.16 92.77 -56.07
N ARG A 237 -51.86 92.01 -57.14
CA ARG A 237 -52.33 92.33 -58.50
C ARG A 237 -53.84 92.37 -58.58
N LEU A 238 -54.54 91.39 -58.02
CA LEU A 238 -56.02 91.37 -57.97
C LEU A 238 -56.56 92.54 -57.17
N THR A 239 -55.92 92.92 -56.06
CA THR A 239 -56.30 94.07 -55.24
C THR A 239 -56.10 95.38 -56.02
N SER A 240 -55.01 95.50 -56.77
CA SER A 240 -54.74 96.63 -57.66
C SER A 240 -55.79 96.72 -58.78
N GLN A 241 -56.03 95.61 -59.49
CA GLN A 241 -57.07 95.53 -60.52
C GLN A 241 -58.45 95.85 -59.94
N SER A 242 -58.76 95.42 -58.72
CA SER A 242 -60.01 95.79 -58.04
C SER A 242 -60.12 97.30 -57.81
N LYS A 243 -59.01 97.97 -57.44
CA LYS A 243 -58.97 99.44 -57.34
C LYS A 243 -59.20 100.09 -58.69
N ASP A 244 -58.55 99.60 -59.74
CA ASP A 244 -58.70 100.12 -61.11
C ASP A 244 -60.13 99.93 -61.62
N ILE A 245 -60.73 98.76 -61.40
CA ILE A 245 -62.14 98.47 -61.72
C ILE A 245 -63.06 99.42 -60.95
N LYS A 246 -62.81 99.66 -59.66
CA LYS A 246 -63.59 100.63 -58.87
C LYS A 246 -63.45 102.05 -59.44
N ALA A 247 -62.25 102.46 -59.85
CA ALA A 247 -62.01 103.75 -60.48
C ALA A 247 -62.72 103.87 -61.83
N LEU A 248 -62.64 102.84 -62.69
CA LEU A 248 -63.37 102.75 -63.95
C LEU A 248 -64.89 102.74 -63.74
N THR A 249 -65.39 102.03 -62.73
CA THR A 249 -66.82 101.99 -62.39
C THR A 249 -67.30 103.38 -61.97
N LYS A 250 -66.50 104.10 -61.17
CA LYS A 250 -66.77 105.48 -60.77
C LYS A 250 -66.71 106.44 -61.97
N ALA A 251 -65.79 106.22 -62.91
CA ALA A 251 -65.72 106.96 -64.17
C ALA A 251 -66.93 106.67 -65.08
N PHE A 252 -67.39 105.42 -65.16
CA PHE A 252 -68.59 105.03 -65.88
C PHE A 252 -69.85 105.64 -65.27
N GLN A 253 -69.99 105.64 -63.94
CA GLN A 253 -71.10 106.31 -63.26
C GLN A 253 -71.08 107.83 -63.49
N ASN A 254 -69.88 108.45 -63.55
CA ASN A 254 -69.75 109.85 -63.92
C ASN A 254 -70.06 110.12 -65.40
N ALA A 255 -69.77 109.17 -66.30
CA ALA A 255 -70.15 109.24 -67.71
C ALA A 255 -71.65 109.04 -67.92
N ASN A 256 -72.29 108.18 -67.13
CA ASN A 256 -73.74 107.92 -67.20
C ASN A 256 -74.60 109.09 -66.69
N ASN A 257 -73.99 110.08 -66.02
CA ASN A 257 -74.65 111.34 -65.67
C ASN A 257 -74.64 112.38 -66.83
N LYS A 258 -74.14 112.01 -68.02
CA LYS A 258 -74.20 112.80 -69.26
C LYS A 258 -74.50 111.90 -70.47
N GLY A 259 -75.77 111.70 -70.80
CA GLY A 259 -76.20 111.31 -72.15
C GLY A 259 -76.73 109.88 -72.34
N ASP A 260 -78.05 109.82 -72.54
CA ASP A 260 -78.85 108.93 -73.40
C ASP A 260 -78.50 107.43 -73.58
N ASN A 261 -79.35 106.61 -72.93
CA ASN A 261 -80.33 105.71 -73.57
C ASN A 261 -79.86 104.74 -74.69
N TYR A 262 -79.40 103.53 -74.30
CA TYR A 262 -79.60 102.32 -75.12
C TYR A 262 -79.87 101.07 -74.26
N LYS A 263 -81.02 100.43 -74.53
CA LYS A 263 -81.47 99.12 -74.04
C LYS A 263 -81.04 98.01 -75.00
N ILE A 264 -80.32 96.98 -74.53
CA ILE A 264 -80.24 95.62 -75.13
C ILE A 264 -79.95 94.63 -73.98
N SER A 265 -80.98 93.95 -73.43
CA SER A 265 -81.42 92.56 -73.70
C SER A 265 -80.46 91.44 -73.24
N ALA A 266 -80.92 90.68 -72.24
CA ALA A 266 -80.31 89.48 -71.64
C ALA A 266 -80.38 88.24 -72.57
N PRO A 267 -79.61 87.17 -72.24
CA PRO A 267 -80.29 85.93 -71.85
C PRO A 267 -79.59 85.03 -70.78
N LYS A 268 -80.43 84.56 -69.85
CA LYS A 268 -80.65 83.18 -69.31
C LYS A 268 -79.55 82.41 -68.54
N HIS A 269 -79.94 82.09 -67.29
CA HIS A 269 -79.46 81.04 -66.38
C HIS A 269 -79.67 79.60 -66.89
N HIS A 270 -78.75 78.69 -66.54
CA HIS A 270 -78.98 77.29 -66.11
C HIS A 270 -77.85 76.92 -65.12
N GLN A 271 -78.12 76.74 -63.83
CA GLN A 271 -78.61 75.55 -63.11
C GLN A 271 -77.54 74.46 -62.86
N LEU A 272 -77.45 74.14 -61.56
CA LEU A 272 -76.62 73.17 -60.85
C LEU A 272 -76.71 71.73 -61.38
N ARG A 273 -75.61 70.97 -61.23
CA ARG A 273 -75.68 69.51 -60.99
C ARG A 273 -74.59 69.08 -60.00
N ARG A 274 -75.04 68.54 -58.86
CA ARG A 274 -74.25 67.74 -57.90
C ARG A 274 -74.07 66.34 -58.47
N GLU A 275 -72.89 65.73 -58.31
CA GLU A 275 -72.76 64.29 -58.10
C GLU A 275 -71.72 64.04 -56.98
N ASN A 276 -72.22 63.50 -55.87
CA ASN A 276 -71.42 62.78 -54.88
C ASN A 276 -71.16 61.38 -55.43
N THR A 277 -69.93 60.88 -55.36
CA THR A 277 -69.68 59.46 -55.04
C THR A 277 -68.46 59.33 -54.14
N VAL A 278 -68.72 58.63 -53.04
CA VAL A 278 -67.77 58.15 -52.05
C VAL A 278 -67.02 56.97 -52.66
N GLY A 279 -65.69 56.98 -52.57
CA GLY A 279 -64.81 55.88 -52.91
C GLY A 279 -63.69 55.77 -51.89
N SER A 280 -64.02 55.23 -50.72
CA SER A 280 -63.04 54.74 -49.75
C SER A 280 -62.43 53.44 -50.28
N CYS A 281 -61.10 53.35 -50.33
CA CYS A 281 -60.33 52.29 -49.67
C CYS A 281 -58.81 52.43 -49.93
N LYS A 282 -58.12 52.77 -48.84
CA LYS A 282 -56.76 52.38 -48.39
C LYS A 282 -55.75 51.89 -49.43
N LYS A 283 -54.65 52.65 -49.52
CA LYS A 283 -53.38 52.27 -50.16
C LYS A 283 -52.69 51.13 -49.39
N ASP A 284 -52.11 50.23 -50.16
CA ASP A 284 -51.26 49.11 -49.77
C ASP A 284 -50.02 49.53 -48.96
N PRO A 285 -49.64 48.73 -47.95
CA PRO A 285 -48.25 48.55 -47.57
C PRO A 285 -47.74 47.19 -48.08
N HIS A 286 -46.70 47.22 -48.92
CA HIS A 286 -45.87 46.05 -49.17
C HIS A 286 -45.13 45.65 -47.88
N TYR A 287 -45.48 44.51 -47.28
CA TYR A 287 -44.60 43.77 -46.39
C TYR A 287 -44.37 42.36 -46.93
N LEU A 288 -43.09 42.02 -47.04
CA LEU A 288 -42.55 40.77 -47.55
C LEU A 288 -42.86 39.58 -46.63
N ASN A 289 -43.35 38.51 -47.26
CA ASN A 289 -43.26 37.09 -46.92
C ASN A 289 -42.56 36.69 -45.61
N GLY A 290 -43.36 36.38 -44.58
CA GLY A 290 -43.00 35.45 -43.50
C GLY A 290 -43.50 34.04 -43.83
N ARG A 291 -42.68 33.21 -44.47
CA ARG A 291 -42.87 31.76 -44.54
C ARG A 291 -42.33 31.14 -43.25
N MET A 292 -43.19 30.79 -42.30
CA MET A 292 -42.88 29.74 -41.32
C MET A 292 -43.21 28.39 -41.94
N SER A 293 -42.16 27.68 -42.35
CA SER A 293 -42.21 26.29 -42.76
C SER A 293 -42.03 25.42 -41.53
N THR A 294 -43.09 24.73 -41.11
CA THR A 294 -43.01 23.64 -40.13
C THR A 294 -42.44 22.40 -40.80
N TYR A 295 -41.13 22.19 -40.67
CA TYR A 295 -40.55 20.87 -40.91
C TYR A 295 -40.54 20.08 -39.61
N ALA A 296 -41.38 19.04 -39.61
CA ALA A 296 -41.20 17.86 -38.80
C ALA A 296 -39.80 17.30 -39.03
N VAL A 297 -39.03 17.10 -37.96
CA VAL A 297 -37.83 16.29 -37.98
C VAL A 297 -38.12 15.01 -37.20
N ASN A 298 -38.04 13.94 -37.96
CA ASN A 298 -38.11 12.55 -37.56
C ASN A 298 -37.22 12.24 -36.35
N THR A 299 -37.78 11.53 -35.38
CA THR A 299 -37.04 10.73 -34.42
C THR A 299 -36.42 9.51 -35.12
N PRO A 300 -35.12 9.22 -34.96
CA PRO A 300 -34.58 7.93 -35.33
C PRO A 300 -34.83 6.93 -34.19
N SER A 301 -35.64 5.93 -34.52
CA SER A 301 -35.62 4.60 -33.92
C SER A 301 -34.35 3.86 -34.33
N SER A 302 -33.57 3.35 -33.36
CA SER A 302 -32.89 2.03 -33.39
C SER A 302 -32.20 1.83 -32.03
N LYS A 303 -32.62 0.87 -31.20
CA LYS A 303 -32.30 -0.57 -31.22
C LYS A 303 -30.80 -0.90 -31.06
N ASN A 304 -30.54 -1.55 -29.92
CA ASN A 304 -29.61 -2.65 -29.68
C ASN A 304 -28.09 -2.40 -29.74
N ARG A 305 -27.43 -2.60 -28.60
CA ARG A 305 -26.49 -3.73 -28.40
C ARG A 305 -26.18 -3.97 -26.92
N LYS A 306 -26.56 -5.16 -26.44
CA LYS A 306 -25.77 -5.95 -25.48
C LYS A 306 -24.41 -6.22 -26.11
N ILE A 307 -23.30 -6.06 -25.39
CA ILE A 307 -22.11 -6.95 -25.41
C ILE A 307 -21.38 -6.78 -24.05
N ILE A 308 -21.28 -7.91 -23.33
CA ILE A 308 -20.29 -8.38 -22.34
C ILE A 308 -19.95 -7.46 -21.15
#